data_AF-U7D461-F1
#
_entry.id   AF-U7D461-F1
#
_cell.length_a   1.000
_cell.length_b   1.000
_cell.length_c   1.000
_cell.angle_alpha   90.00
_cell.angle_beta   90.00
_cell.angle_gamma   90.00
#
_symmetry.space_group_name_H-M   'P 1'
#
loop_
_entity.id
_entity.type
_entity.pdbx_description
1 polymer ?
#
loop_
_entity_poly.entity_id
_entity_poly.type
_entity_poly.pdbx_seq_one_letter_code
_entity_poly.pdbx_strand_id
1 'polypeptide(L)' 'MAKQENIQVEGKVVETLPNAKFKVELDNGHVIDAHISGKMRMFYIRILPGDKVLVELSPYDLNRGRITYRYK' A
#
# COMPACT_ATOMS: atom_id res chain seq x y z
N MET A 1 -20.08 15.49 -4.90
CA MET A 1 -18.92 15.46 -5.84
C MET A 1 -18.33 14.07 -5.78
N ALA A 2 -18.30 13.39 -6.92
CA ALA A 2 -18.07 11.96 -7.07
C ALA A 2 -16.79 11.51 -6.34
N LYS A 3 -16.96 10.67 -5.30
CA LYS A 3 -15.87 9.86 -4.78
C LYS A 3 -15.46 8.94 -5.92
N GLN A 4 -14.40 9.29 -6.64
CA GLN A 4 -13.74 8.32 -7.49
C GLN A 4 -13.36 7.15 -6.60
N GLU A 5 -13.87 5.98 -6.95
CA GLU A 5 -13.60 4.76 -6.23
C GLU A 5 -12.10 4.50 -6.33
N ASN A 6 -11.43 4.50 -5.18
CA ASN A 6 -10.02 4.13 -5.12
C ASN A 6 -9.89 2.70 -5.63
N ILE A 7 -8.91 2.48 -6.51
CA ILE A 7 -8.66 1.15 -7.05
C ILE A 7 -7.94 0.37 -5.96
N GLN A 8 -8.57 -0.69 -5.48
CA GLN A 8 -7.94 -1.62 -4.54
C GLN A 8 -7.17 -2.65 -5.34
N VAL A 9 -5.87 -2.74 -5.08
CA VAL A 9 -4.97 -3.67 -5.74
C VAL A 9 -4.18 -4.42 -4.68
N GLU A 10 -3.98 -5.71 -4.91
CA GLU A 10 -3.15 -6.55 -4.07
C GLU A 10 -1.69 -6.43 -4.52
N GLY A 11 -0.80 -6.46 -3.53
CA GLY A 11 0.62 -6.44 -3.79
C GLY A 11 1.40 -7.03 -2.64
N LYS A 12 2.68 -7.27 -2.91
CA LYS A 12 3.64 -7.80 -1.96
C LYS A 12 4.63 -6.71 -1.57
N VAL A 13 4.90 -6.58 -0.29
CA VAL A 13 5.91 -5.64 0.20
C VAL A 13 7.28 -6.19 -0.14
N VAL A 14 8.08 -5.41 -0.87
CA VAL A 14 9.45 -5.79 -1.26
C VAL A 14 10.44 -5.26 -0.25
N GLU A 15 10.35 -3.96 0.08
CA GLU A 15 11.29 -3.26 0.94
C GLU A 15 10.59 -2.22 1.82
N THR A 16 11.16 -2.00 3.01
CA THR A 16 10.73 -0.93 3.92
C THR A 16 11.73 0.24 3.83
N LEU A 17 11.27 1.41 3.44
CA LEU A 17 12.08 2.63 3.34
C LEU A 17 11.97 3.45 4.64
N PRO A 18 13.01 4.23 4.99
CA PRO A 18 12.90 5.22 6.06
C PRO A 18 11.80 6.24 5.74
N ASN A 19 11.09 6.73 6.76
CA ASN A 19 9.89 7.59 6.69
C ASN A 19 8.53 6.87 6.47
N ALA A 20 8.42 5.59 6.84
CA ALA A 20 7.18 4.82 6.72
C ALA A 20 6.62 4.77 5.29
N LYS A 21 7.55 4.78 4.32
CA LYS A 21 7.29 4.41 2.93
C LYS A 21 7.65 2.94 2.75
N PHE A 22 6.89 2.27 1.91
CA PHE A 22 7.03 0.84 1.64
C PHE A 22 7.02 0.68 0.14
N LYS A 23 8.00 -0.05 -0.40
CA LYS A 23 7.94 -0.50 -1.78
C LYS A 23 7.01 -1.69 -1.83
N VAL A 24 5.94 -1.55 -2.60
CA VAL A 24 5.00 -2.64 -2.86
C VAL A 24 5.07 -2.98 -4.33
N GLU A 25 5.32 -4.25 -4.61
CA GLU A 25 5.20 -4.82 -5.94
C GLU A 25 3.77 -5.30 -6.11
N LEU A 26 3.03 -4.67 -7.02
CA LEU A 26 1.70 -5.09 -7.42
C LEU A 26 1.79 -6.39 -8.22
N ASP A 27 0.72 -7.19 -8.23
CA ASP A 27 0.66 -8.41 -9.05
C ASP A 27 0.84 -8.15 -10.55
N ASN A 28 0.65 -6.91 -10.99
CA ASN A 28 0.89 -6.45 -12.36
C ASN A 28 2.39 -6.24 -12.69
N GLY A 29 3.31 -6.50 -11.74
CA GLY A 29 4.77 -6.29 -11.90
C GLY A 29 5.22 -4.83 -11.76
N HIS A 30 4.33 -3.94 -11.32
CA HIS A 30 4.65 -2.54 -11.05
C HIS A 30 5.07 -2.36 -9.60
N VAL A 31 6.21 -1.69 -9.39
CA VAL A 31 6.67 -1.30 -8.05
C VAL A 31 6.20 0.11 -7.76
N ILE A 32 5.47 0.27 -6.67
CA ILE A 32 4.92 1.55 -6.24
C ILE A 32 5.43 1.93 -4.85
N ASP A 33 5.43 3.23 -4.58
CA ASP A 33 5.70 3.75 -3.25
C ASP A 33 4.38 3.87 -2.48
N ALA A 34 4.20 3.04 -1.47
CA ALA A 34 3.02 3.06 -0.62
C ALA A 34 3.33 3.60 0.78
N HIS A 35 2.36 4.30 1.37
CA HIS A 35 2.42 4.70 2.78
C HIS A 35 1.34 3.98 3.59
N ILE A 36 1.62 3.79 4.88
CA ILE A 36 0.67 3.17 5.80
C ILE A 36 -0.50 4.12 6.09
N SER A 37 -1.73 3.61 6.05
CA SER A 37 -2.91 4.35 6.51
C SER A 37 -2.83 4.69 8.00
N GLY A 38 -3.30 5.87 8.39
CA GLY A 38 -3.30 6.30 9.80
C GLY A 38 -3.96 5.30 10.76
N LYS A 39 -4.97 4.54 10.29
CA LYS A 39 -5.60 3.46 11.09
C LYS A 39 -4.60 2.37 11.44
N MET A 40 -3.81 1.91 10.48
CA MET A 40 -2.81 0.86 10.71
C MET A 40 -1.70 1.32 11.65
N ARG A 41 -1.34 2.63 11.63
CA ARG A 41 -0.43 3.22 12.61
C ARG A 41 -1.01 3.18 14.03
N MET A 42 -2.29 3.51 14.20
CA MET A 42 -2.96 3.43 15.50
C MET A 42 -3.01 2.00 16.05
N PHE A 43 -3.19 0.99 15.17
CA PHE A 43 -3.20 -0.42 15.54
C PHE A 43 -1.80 -1.06 15.63
N TYR A 44 -0.72 -0.28 15.50
CA TYR A 44 0.66 -0.77 15.55
C TYR A 44 0.94 -1.96 14.61
N ILE A 45 0.29 -1.98 13.44
CA ILE A 45 0.49 -3.05 12.46
C ILE A 45 1.90 -2.91 11.88
N ARG A 46 2.77 -3.86 12.23
CA ARG A 46 4.11 -3.97 11.65
C ARG A 46 3.98 -4.56 10.25
N ILE A 47 4.67 -3.98 9.29
CA ILE A 47 4.76 -4.51 7.93
C ILE A 47 6.21 -4.93 7.73
N LEU A 48 6.40 -6.17 7.29
CA LEU A 48 7.69 -6.76 6.98
C LEU A 48 7.80 -6.98 5.46
N PRO A 49 9.02 -6.96 4.90
CA PRO A 49 9.21 -7.37 3.51
C PRO A 49 8.78 -8.83 3.35
N GLY A 50 7.99 -9.10 2.31
CA GLY A 50 7.37 -10.39 2.04
C GLY A 50 5.88 -10.46 2.32
N ASP A 51 5.33 -9.50 3.07
CA ASP A 51 3.91 -9.48 3.41
C ASP A 51 3.01 -9.14 2.23
N LYS A 52 1.87 -9.81 2.15
CA LYS A 52 0.79 -9.44 1.24
C LYS A 52 -0.04 -8.31 1.84
N VAL A 53 -0.23 -7.25 1.09
CA VAL A 53 -0.94 -6.05 1.53
C VAL A 53 -1.95 -5.62 0.47
N LEU A 54 -3.04 -5.03 0.94
CA LEU A 54 -4.01 -4.36 0.09
C LEU A 54 -3.63 -2.89 -0.01
N VAL A 55 -3.42 -2.43 -1.24
CA VAL A 55 -3.07 -1.05 -1.53
C VAL A 55 -4.22 -0.39 -2.27
N GLU A 56 -4.65 0.76 -1.77
CA GLU A 56 -5.53 1.67 -2.48
C GLU A 56 -4.70 2.64 -3.32
N LEU A 57 -4.93 2.60 -4.63
CA LEU A 57 -4.38 3.54 -5.60
C LEU A 57 -5.43 4.60 -5.94
N SER A 58 -4.98 5.84 -6.04
CA SER A 58 -5.81 6.89 -6.64
C SER A 58 -5.72 6.78 -8.16
N PRO A 59 -6.83 6.92 -8.90
CA PRO A 59 -6.85 6.79 -10.36
C PRO A 59 -6.03 7.86 -11.08
N TYR A 60 -5.57 8.90 -10.37
CA TYR A 60 -4.73 9.96 -10.89
C TYR A 60 -3.23 9.68 -10.79
N ASP A 61 -2.82 8.88 -9.80
CA ASP A 61 -1.41 8.62 -9.49
C ASP A 61 -1.23 7.13 -9.19
N LEU A 62 -0.91 6.36 -10.23
CA LEU A 62 -0.67 4.91 -10.13
C LEU A 62 0.64 4.56 -9.40
N ASN A 63 1.55 5.52 -9.23
CA ASN A 63 2.85 5.31 -8.57
C ASN A 63 2.79 5.44 -7.04
N ARG A 64 1.69 5.98 -6.49
CA ARG A 64 1.54 6.22 -5.05
C ARG A 64 0.33 5.49 -4.51
N GLY A 65 0.58 4.66 -3.50
CA GLY A 65 -0.44 3.85 -2.87
C GLY A 65 -0.65 4.17 -1.40
N ARG A 66 -1.83 3.80 -0.90
CA ARG A 66 -2.13 3.75 0.54
C ARG A 66 -2.38 2.32 0.97
N ILE A 67 -1.57 1.81 1.89
CA ILE A 67 -1.79 0.48 2.47
C ILE A 67 -2.95 0.58 3.46
N THR A 68 -4.01 -0.17 3.20
CA THR A 68 -5.21 -0.20 4.06
C THR A 68 -5.31 -1.47 4.87
N TYR A 69 -4.80 -2.59 4.34
CA TYR A 69 -4.90 -3.89 4.96
C TYR A 69 -3.63 -4.72 4.73
N ARG A 70 -3.33 -5.60 5.69
CA ARG A 70 -2.30 -6.63 5.57
C ARG A 70 -2.98 -7.98 5.69
N TYR A 71 -2.80 -8.84 4.69
CA TYR A 71 -3.23 -10.23 4.77
C TYR A 71 -2.26 -11.01 5.67
N LYS A 72 -2.80 -11.83 6.56
CA LYS A 72 -2.03 -12.63 7.51
C LYS A 72 -1.51 -13.91 6.88
#